data_AF-A0A366WGN0-F1
#
_entry.id   AF-A0A366WGN0-F1
#
_cell.length_a   1.000
_cell.length_b   1.000
_cell.length_c   1.000
_cell.angle_alpha   90.00
_cell.angle_beta   90.00
_cell.angle_gamma   90.00
#
_symmetry.space_group_name_H-M   'P 1'
#
loop_
_entity.id
_entity.type
_entity.pdbx_description
1 polymer ?
#
loop_
_entity_poly.entity_id
_entity_poly.type
_entity_poly.pdbx_seq_one_letter_code
_entity_poly.pdbx_strand_id
1 'polypeptide(L)'
;MSKRKTSIIAAGLLASTLLAASPAVFADDHSHHRGDGPHDKKEMCEHLREGKGPFNNAEREKKMAEREEAMANRLKLNDDQREIWNEIHEERRQQHEKRMEKMMEKMKKRCDMAPE
;
A
#
# COMPACT_ATOMS: atom_id res chain seq x y z
N MET A 1 5.21 -51.10 -26.69
CA MET A 1 4.36 -49.91 -26.89
C MET A 1 2.96 -50.20 -26.37
N SER A 2 2.51 -49.51 -25.33
CA SER A 2 1.08 -49.42 -25.03
C SER A 2 0.80 -48.02 -24.50
N LYS A 3 -0.09 -47.36 -25.23
CA LYS A 3 -0.52 -45.98 -25.10
C LYS A 3 -1.40 -45.86 -23.86
N ARG A 4 -1.10 -44.87 -23.00
CA ARG A 4 -2.04 -44.11 -22.14
C ARG A 4 -1.25 -43.13 -21.26
N LYS A 5 -0.56 -42.19 -21.91
CA LYS A 5 -0.03 -40.95 -21.29
C LYS A 5 -0.66 -39.75 -22.00
N THR A 6 -1.99 -39.66 -22.00
CA THR A 6 -2.72 -38.57 -22.67
C THR A 6 -4.04 -38.27 -21.95
N SER A 7 -3.99 -38.12 -20.62
CA SER A 7 -5.16 -37.73 -19.81
C SER A 7 -4.86 -36.61 -18.79
N ILE A 8 -3.78 -35.84 -18.99
CA ILE A 8 -3.42 -34.70 -18.10
C ILE A 8 -3.50 -33.36 -18.84
N ILE A 9 -3.89 -33.34 -20.12
CA ILE A 9 -3.95 -32.12 -20.94
C ILE A 9 -5.40 -31.86 -21.37
N ALA A 10 -6.30 -31.60 -20.40
CA ALA A 10 -7.67 -31.19 -20.70
C ALA A 10 -8.34 -30.40 -19.55
N ALA A 11 -7.57 -29.69 -18.73
CA ALA A 11 -8.10 -28.88 -17.62
C ALA A 11 -7.64 -27.41 -17.64
N GLY A 12 -7.13 -26.92 -18.78
CA GLY A 12 -6.43 -25.62 -18.84
C GLY A 12 -7.09 -24.49 -19.67
N LEU A 13 -8.30 -24.65 -20.21
CA LEU A 13 -8.80 -23.75 -21.26
C LEU A 13 -10.15 -23.06 -20.98
N LEU A 14 -10.55 -22.86 -19.71
CA LEU A 14 -11.80 -22.18 -19.36
C LEU A 14 -11.65 -20.95 -18.44
N ALA A 15 -10.50 -20.28 -18.45
CA ALA A 15 -10.26 -19.11 -17.59
C ALA A 15 -9.93 -17.80 -18.34
N SER A 16 -10.03 -17.77 -19.67
CA SER A 16 -9.60 -16.62 -20.49
C SER A 16 -10.72 -15.71 -20.99
N THR A 17 -12.00 -16.04 -20.77
CA THR A 17 -13.14 -15.27 -21.33
C THR A 17 -13.67 -14.15 -20.43
N LEU A 18 -13.33 -14.13 -19.14
CA LEU A 18 -13.86 -13.13 -18.20
C LEU A 18 -13.12 -11.77 -18.22
N LEU A 19 -11.96 -11.67 -18.88
CA LEU A 19 -11.17 -10.44 -18.93
C LEU A 19 -11.49 -9.53 -20.13
N ALA A 20 -12.27 -10.02 -21.11
CA ALA A 20 -12.61 -9.27 -22.32
C ALA A 20 -13.86 -8.39 -22.19
N ALA A 21 -14.67 -8.59 -21.14
CA ALA A 21 -15.84 -7.78 -20.88
C ALA A 21 -15.58 -6.86 -19.67
N SER A 22 -15.28 -5.60 -19.96
CA SER A 22 -15.36 -4.42 -19.08
C SER A 22 -14.02 -3.84 -18.58
N PRO A 23 -13.29 -3.09 -19.45
CA PRO A 23 -12.42 -2.01 -18.98
C PRO A 23 -13.21 -0.78 -18.45
N ALA A 24 -14.53 -0.75 -18.63
CA ALA A 24 -15.35 0.45 -18.38
C ALA A 24 -15.89 0.60 -16.94
N VAL A 25 -15.65 -0.35 -16.04
CA VAL A 25 -16.18 -0.32 -14.65
C VAL A 25 -15.16 0.20 -13.63
N PHE A 26 -13.94 0.53 -14.05
CA PHE A 26 -12.94 1.19 -13.18
C PHE A 26 -12.74 2.67 -13.52
N ALA A 27 -13.68 3.29 -14.23
CA ALA A 27 -13.85 4.74 -14.17
C ALA A 27 -14.75 5.05 -12.97
N ASP A 28 -14.28 4.71 -11.76
CA ASP A 28 -14.87 5.27 -10.56
C ASP A 28 -14.62 6.77 -10.66
N ASP A 29 -15.72 7.52 -10.68
CA ASP A 29 -15.74 8.97 -10.74
C ASP A 29 -15.11 9.47 -9.44
N HIS A 30 -13.79 9.63 -9.46
CA HIS A 30 -13.04 10.31 -8.41
C HIS A 30 -13.43 11.79 -8.46
N SER A 31 -14.65 12.09 -8.01
CA SER A 31 -15.09 13.42 -7.68
C SER A 31 -14.02 14.01 -6.77
N HIS A 32 -13.38 15.05 -7.30
CA HIS A 32 -12.27 15.72 -6.68
C HIS A 32 -12.76 16.35 -5.37
N HIS A 33 -12.65 15.63 -4.26
CA HIS A 33 -12.49 16.25 -2.96
C HIS A 33 -11.17 17.02 -3.04
N ARG A 34 -11.26 18.27 -3.51
CA ARG A 34 -10.21 19.27 -3.37
C ARG A 34 -10.03 19.47 -1.87
N GLY A 35 -9.16 18.66 -1.27
CA GLY A 35 -8.66 18.90 0.08
C GLY A 35 -8.17 20.34 0.17
N ASP A 36 -8.48 20.96 1.30
CA ASP A 36 -8.29 22.36 1.64
C ASP A 36 -7.00 22.98 1.10
N GLY A 37 -7.15 23.85 0.09
CA GLY A 37 -6.18 24.87 -0.31
C GLY A 37 -4.71 24.43 -0.52
N PRO A 38 -3.82 25.36 -0.87
CA PRO A 38 -2.40 25.13 -0.70
C PRO A 38 -2.11 25.06 0.81
N HIS A 39 -1.75 23.87 1.32
CA HIS A 39 -1.25 23.74 2.70
C HIS A 39 -0.16 24.80 2.96
N ASP A 40 -0.29 25.54 4.05
CA ASP A 40 0.70 26.55 4.42
C ASP A 40 2.06 25.87 4.58
N LYS A 41 3.05 26.33 3.80
CA LYS A 41 4.39 25.77 3.81
C LYS A 41 5.04 25.92 5.19
N LYS A 42 4.73 27.00 5.93
CA LYS A 42 5.27 27.24 7.26
C LYS A 42 4.74 26.21 8.26
N GLU A 43 3.43 26.03 8.30
CA GLU A 43 2.76 25.03 9.16
C GLU A 43 3.28 23.61 8.87
N MET A 44 3.48 23.26 7.60
CA MET A 44 4.02 21.96 7.21
C MET A 44 5.48 21.76 7.66
N CYS A 45 6.32 22.80 7.59
CA CYS A 45 7.69 22.76 8.08
C CYS A 45 7.78 22.70 9.62
N GLU A 46 6.86 23.39 10.31
CA GLU A 46 6.72 23.28 11.77
C GLU A 46 6.32 21.86 12.17
N HIS A 47 5.30 21.28 11.53
CA HIS A 47 4.91 19.89 11.78
C HIS A 47 6.01 18.89 11.47
N LEU A 48 6.82 19.13 10.43
CA LEU A 48 7.98 18.31 10.11
C LEU A 48 9.04 18.37 11.22
N ARG A 49 9.32 19.58 11.75
CA ARG A 49 10.30 19.80 12.82
C ARG A 49 9.84 19.20 14.15
N GLU A 50 8.55 19.32 14.44
CA GLU A 50 7.94 18.82 15.67
C GLU A 50 7.53 17.33 15.59
N GLY A 51 7.62 16.71 14.41
CA GLY A 51 7.22 15.31 14.19
C GLY A 51 5.72 15.07 14.37
N LYS A 52 4.89 16.08 14.10
CA LYS A 52 3.43 16.04 14.32
C LYS A 52 2.66 15.73 13.04
N GLY A 53 1.39 15.35 13.20
CA GLY A 53 0.47 15.09 12.09
C GLY A 53 0.95 13.95 11.18
N PRO A 54 1.11 14.17 9.86
CA PRO A 54 1.51 13.12 8.92
C PRO A 54 2.94 12.59 9.16
N PHE A 55 3.73 13.28 9.98
CA PHE A 55 5.12 12.94 10.30
C PHE A 55 5.27 12.18 11.63
N ASN A 56 4.18 11.95 12.38
CA ASN A 56 4.20 11.10 13.58
C ASN A 56 4.20 9.62 13.17
N ASN A 57 5.40 9.01 13.13
CA ASN A 57 5.55 7.64 12.65
C ASN A 57 5.08 6.57 13.65
N ALA A 58 5.35 6.75 14.95
CA ALA A 58 5.13 5.70 15.96
C ALA A 58 3.65 5.35 16.15
N GLU A 59 2.77 6.36 16.23
CA GLU A 59 1.32 6.12 16.37
C GLU A 59 0.74 5.47 15.11
N ARG A 60 1.26 5.87 13.94
CA ARG A 60 0.82 5.34 12.66
C ARG A 60 1.25 3.87 12.48
N GLU A 61 2.48 3.54 12.84
CA GLU A 61 2.99 2.18 12.81
C GLU A 61 2.17 1.25 13.70
N LYS A 62 1.87 1.67 14.94
CA LYS A 62 1.03 0.90 15.85
C LYS A 62 -0.36 0.64 15.27
N LYS A 63 -1.01 1.67 14.73
CA LYS A 63 -2.34 1.54 14.11
C LYS A 63 -2.32 0.64 12.86
N MET A 64 -1.22 0.66 12.10
CA MET A 64 -1.05 -0.22 10.95
C MET A 64 -0.87 -1.67 11.41
N ALA A 65 -0.04 -1.94 12.41
CA ALA A 65 0.15 -3.28 12.97
C ALA A 65 -1.18 -3.87 13.51
N GLU A 66 -1.95 -3.08 14.26
CA GLU A 66 -3.28 -3.50 14.75
C GLU A 66 -4.23 -3.86 13.60
N ARG A 67 -4.19 -3.09 12.50
CA ARG A 67 -5.01 -3.35 11.31
C ARG A 67 -4.56 -4.62 10.58
N GLU A 68 -3.26 -4.85 10.50
CA GLU A 68 -2.68 -6.05 9.88
C GLU A 68 -3.10 -7.32 10.62
N GLU A 69 -3.04 -7.30 11.95
CA GLU A 69 -3.48 -8.41 12.79
C GLU A 69 -5.00 -8.63 12.69
N ALA A 70 -5.80 -7.55 12.73
CA ALA A 70 -7.25 -7.63 12.58
C ALA A 70 -7.65 -8.22 11.22
N MET A 71 -6.90 -7.91 10.15
CA MET A 71 -7.13 -8.49 8.82
C MET A 71 -6.76 -9.97 8.76
N ALA A 72 -5.61 -10.37 9.32
CA ALA A 72 -5.24 -11.78 9.41
C ALA A 72 -6.29 -12.60 10.16
N ASN A 73 -6.83 -12.06 11.26
CA ASN A 73 -7.91 -12.67 12.03
C ASN A 73 -9.22 -12.74 11.25
N ARG A 74 -9.61 -11.67 10.54
CA ARG A 74 -10.81 -11.65 9.70
C ARG A 74 -10.75 -12.65 8.56
N LEU A 75 -9.58 -12.80 7.94
CA LEU A 75 -9.32 -13.76 6.87
C LEU A 75 -9.16 -15.19 7.40
N LYS A 76 -9.10 -15.38 8.73
CA LYS A 76 -8.90 -16.67 9.39
C LYS A 76 -7.69 -17.42 8.84
N LEU A 77 -6.59 -16.69 8.64
CA LEU A 77 -5.35 -17.26 8.14
C LEU A 77 -4.80 -18.28 9.13
N ASN A 78 -4.34 -19.42 8.61
CA ASN A 78 -3.58 -20.41 9.37
C ASN A 78 -2.13 -19.95 9.58
N ASP A 79 -1.34 -20.76 10.28
CA ASP A 79 0.03 -20.37 10.67
C ASP A 79 0.95 -20.14 9.46
N ASP A 80 0.95 -21.05 8.48
CA ASP A 80 1.76 -20.90 7.26
C ASP A 80 1.34 -19.66 6.43
N GLN A 81 0.03 -19.38 6.34
CA GLN A 81 -0.48 -18.19 5.65
C GLN A 81 -0.15 -16.91 6.42
N ARG A 82 -0.08 -16.98 7.76
CA ARG A 82 0.32 -15.85 8.61
C ARG A 82 1.79 -15.54 8.47
N GLU A 83 2.64 -16.55 8.31
CA GLU A 83 4.07 -16.35 8.02
C GLU A 83 4.23 -15.56 6.70
N ILE A 84 3.60 -16.04 5.62
CA ILE A 84 3.62 -15.33 4.31
C ILE A 84 3.00 -13.93 4.42
N TRP A 85 1.91 -13.79 5.18
CA TRP A 85 1.27 -12.50 5.43
C TRP A 85 2.23 -11.52 6.11
N ASN A 86 2.93 -11.96 7.16
CA ASN A 86 3.90 -11.15 7.87
C ASN A 86 5.08 -10.75 6.98
N GLU A 87 5.59 -11.66 6.14
CA GLU A 87 6.63 -11.35 5.15
C GLU A 87 6.19 -10.25 4.17
N ILE A 88 4.99 -10.37 3.59
CA ILE A 88 4.43 -9.35 2.68
C ILE A 88 4.32 -7.99 3.37
N HIS A 89 3.90 -7.97 4.63
CA HIS A 89 3.75 -6.74 5.40
C HIS A 89 5.10 -6.12 5.78
N GLU A 90 6.08 -6.93 6.13
CA GLU A 90 7.44 -6.49 6.42
C GLU A 90 8.11 -5.90 5.17
N GLU A 91 8.01 -6.56 4.02
CA GLU A 91 8.50 -6.01 2.74
C GLU A 91 7.84 -4.66 2.42
N ARG A 92 6.52 -4.56 2.60
CA ARG A 92 5.78 -3.32 2.36
C ARG A 92 6.21 -2.22 3.33
N ARG A 93 6.48 -2.55 4.59
CA ARG A 93 6.99 -1.61 5.61
C ARG A 93 8.34 -1.03 5.19
N GLN A 94 9.29 -1.89 4.83
CA GLN A 94 10.62 -1.45 4.38
C GLN A 94 10.55 -0.57 3.11
N GLN A 95 9.68 -0.92 2.15
CA GLN A 95 9.46 -0.07 0.98
C GLN A 95 8.84 1.28 1.36
N HIS A 96 7.92 1.28 2.31
CA HIS A 96 7.28 2.49 2.79
C HIS A 96 8.28 3.41 3.51
N GLU A 97 9.11 2.87 4.41
CA GLU A 97 10.17 3.60 5.09
C GLU A 97 11.12 4.28 4.10
N LYS A 98 11.61 3.54 3.10
CA LYS A 98 12.47 4.11 2.04
C LYS A 98 11.80 5.26 1.28
N ARG A 99 10.49 5.18 1.05
CA ARG A 99 9.73 6.27 0.41
C ARG A 99 9.56 7.46 1.34
N MET A 100 9.28 7.21 2.62
CA MET A 100 9.16 8.25 3.65
C MET A 100 10.48 8.97 3.84
N GLU A 101 11.62 8.29 3.94
CA GLU A 101 12.94 8.91 4.05
C GLU A 101 13.21 9.87 2.88
N LYS A 102 12.99 9.41 1.65
CA LYS A 102 13.15 10.25 0.45
C LYS A 102 12.19 11.45 0.44
N MET A 103 10.96 11.26 0.93
CA MET A 103 9.99 12.34 1.06
C MET A 103 10.44 13.36 2.12
N MET A 104 10.90 12.88 3.28
CA MET A 104 11.41 13.70 4.38
C MET A 104 12.62 14.51 3.94
N GLU A 105 13.56 13.93 3.19
CA GLU A 105 14.72 14.65 2.65
C GLU A 105 14.31 15.78 1.71
N LYS A 106 13.36 15.52 0.80
CA LYS A 106 12.83 16.55 -0.10
C LYS A 106 12.09 17.64 0.66
N MET A 107 11.33 17.28 1.69
CA MET A 107 10.63 18.27 2.52
C MET A 107 11.61 19.13 3.32
N LYS A 108 12.66 18.55 3.91
CA LYS A 108 13.74 19.31 4.56
C LYS A 108 14.33 20.35 3.61
N LYS A 109 14.76 19.94 2.42
CA LYS A 109 15.27 20.88 1.40
C LYS A 109 14.27 21.98 1.05
N ARG A 110 12.98 21.67 0.96
CA ARG A 110 11.93 22.66 0.67
C ARG A 110 11.73 23.65 1.82
N CYS A 111 11.84 23.19 3.06
CA CYS A 111 11.78 24.04 4.24
C CYS A 111 13.04 24.93 4.36
N ASP A 112 14.22 24.38 4.04
CA ASP A 112 15.48 25.14 4.06
C ASP A 112 15.52 26.23 2.97
N MET A 113 14.82 26.03 1.85
CA MET A 113 14.69 27.01 0.75
C MET A 113 13.50 27.96 0.91
N ALA A 114 12.65 27.78 1.92
CA ALA A 114 11.52 28.67 2.13
C ALA A 114 12.01 29.95 2.84
N PRO A 115 11.76 31.16 2.29
CA PRO A 115 12.01 32.39 3.03
C PRO A 115 11.10 32.46 4.26
N GLU A 116 11.66 32.95 5.37
CA GLU A 116 10.97 33.13 6.66
C GLU A 116 9.68 33.96 6.58
#